data_AF-A0AA39WE75-F1
#
_entry.id   AF-A0AA39WE75-F1
#
_cell.length_a   1.000
_cell.length_b   1.000
_cell.length_c   1.000
_cell.angle_alpha   90.00
_cell.angle_beta   90.00
_cell.angle_gamma   90.00
#
_symmetry.space_group_name_H-M   'P 1'
#
loop_
_entity.id
_entity.type
_entity.pdbx_description
1 polymer ?
#
loop_
_entity_poly.entity_id
_entity_poly.type
_entity_poly.pdbx_seq_one_letter_code
_entity_poly.pdbx_strand_id
1 'polypeptide(L)'
;MSWFRITLHRSAIGLPERTRGVLAALGLRKRSQVVFHPVSAQFAGMILKVKELVKVEEVDRPLTPAEVKAERTPEPGFWLESYVAPLIVCWCKPRGT
;
A
#
# COMPACT_ATOMS: atom_id res chain seq x y z
N MET A 1 6.73 -19.66 -7.37
CA MET A 1 6.63 -18.65 -8.46
C MET A 1 7.05 -17.34 -7.82
N SER A 2 8.13 -16.71 -8.25
CA SER A 2 8.65 -15.52 -7.58
C SER A 2 7.98 -14.23 -8.05
N TRP A 3 8.03 -13.21 -7.19
CA TRP A 3 7.43 -11.91 -7.36
C TRP A 3 8.46 -10.81 -7.10
N PHE A 4 8.35 -9.71 -7.82
CA PHE A 4 9.10 -8.50 -7.54
C PHE A 4 8.33 -7.63 -6.54
N ARG A 5 8.93 -7.39 -5.37
CA ARG A 5 8.54 -6.33 -4.45
C ARG A 5 9.25 -5.05 -4.86
N ILE A 6 8.52 -4.14 -5.49
CA ILE A 6 9.06 -2.89 -6.02
C ILE A 6 8.67 -1.75 -5.09
N THR A 7 9.65 -1.02 -4.59
CA THR A 7 9.45 0.15 -3.74
C THR A 7 10.00 1.39 -4.44
N LEU A 8 9.18 2.45 -4.55
CA LEU A 8 9.67 3.74 -5.07
C LEU A 8 10.50 4.46 -4.01
N HIS A 9 11.83 4.42 -4.12
CA HIS A 9 12.73 5.03 -3.15
C HIS A 9 12.92 6.54 -3.40
N ARG A 10 13.13 6.94 -4.67
CA ARG A 10 13.31 8.34 -5.08
C ARG A 10 12.11 8.86 -5.88
N SER A 11 11.86 10.15 -5.83
CA SER A 11 10.74 10.77 -6.56
C SER A 11 11.07 11.00 -8.04
N ALA A 12 10.05 11.08 -8.87
CA ALA A 12 10.17 11.36 -10.31
C ALA A 12 10.09 12.87 -10.66
N ILE A 13 10.37 13.74 -9.68
CA ILE A 13 10.30 15.20 -9.86
C ILE A 13 11.45 15.62 -10.77
N GLY A 14 11.16 16.51 -11.74
CA GLY A 14 12.16 16.97 -12.72
C GLY A 14 12.59 15.94 -13.78
N LEU A 15 12.05 14.71 -13.76
CA LEU A 15 12.34 13.69 -14.76
C LEU A 15 11.40 13.77 -15.99
N PRO A 16 11.86 13.29 -17.16
CA PRO A 16 11.05 13.25 -18.38
C PRO A 16 9.73 12.48 -18.22
N GLU A 17 8.72 12.85 -19.01
CA GLU A 17 7.41 12.20 -18.98
C GLU A 17 7.48 10.71 -19.27
N ARG A 18 8.43 10.28 -20.12
CA ARG A 18 8.65 8.86 -20.41
C ARG A 18 8.93 8.05 -19.13
N THR A 19 9.78 8.56 -18.25
CA THR A 19 10.11 7.91 -16.97
C THR A 19 8.91 7.89 -16.03
N ARG A 20 8.15 9.00 -15.98
CA ARG A 20 6.90 9.09 -15.21
C ARG A 20 5.84 8.11 -15.72
N GLY A 21 5.74 7.94 -17.04
CA GLY A 21 4.84 6.98 -17.67
C GLY A 21 5.15 5.53 -17.30
N VAL A 22 6.45 5.16 -17.25
CA VAL A 22 6.86 3.83 -16.80
C VAL A 22 6.50 3.59 -15.34
N LEU A 23 6.72 4.57 -14.46
CA LEU A 23 6.33 4.46 -13.04
C LEU A 23 4.82 4.34 -12.87
N ALA A 24 4.04 5.10 -13.66
CA ALA A 24 2.58 5.00 -13.67
C ALA A 24 2.10 3.63 -14.16
N ALA A 25 2.73 3.06 -15.20
CA ALA A 25 2.44 1.72 -15.69
C ALA A 25 2.75 0.62 -14.66
N LEU A 26 3.80 0.80 -13.86
CA LEU A 26 4.12 -0.08 -12.72
C LEU A 26 3.15 0.12 -11.53
N GLY A 27 2.32 1.17 -11.51
CA GLY A 27 1.40 1.48 -10.42
C GLY A 27 2.01 2.29 -9.26
N LEU A 28 3.22 2.83 -9.44
CA LEU A 28 3.93 3.63 -8.44
C LEU A 28 3.54 5.12 -8.58
N ARG A 29 2.68 5.59 -7.69
CA ARG A 29 2.18 6.98 -7.66
C ARG A 29 2.85 7.83 -6.59
N LYS A 30 3.10 7.27 -5.41
CA LYS A 30 3.65 7.97 -4.25
C LYS A 30 5.02 7.40 -3.86
N ARG A 31 5.88 8.23 -3.26
CA ARG A 31 7.16 7.78 -2.69
C ARG A 31 6.90 6.77 -1.57
N SER A 32 7.79 5.79 -1.43
CA SER A 32 7.71 4.68 -0.46
C SER A 32 6.47 3.77 -0.63
N GLN A 33 5.78 3.88 -1.76
CA GLN A 33 4.75 2.92 -2.15
C GLN A 33 5.40 1.61 -2.57
N VAL A 34 4.81 0.51 -2.12
CA VAL A 34 5.23 -0.86 -2.45
C VAL A 34 4.18 -1.47 -3.37
N VAL A 35 4.61 -2.09 -4.45
CA VAL A 35 3.76 -2.82 -5.40
C VAL A 35 4.41 -4.17 -5.71
N PHE A 36 3.58 -5.19 -5.89
CA PHE A 36 4.01 -6.54 -6.23
C PHE A 36 3.63 -6.88 -7.67
N HIS A 37 4.59 -7.36 -8.45
CA HIS A 37 4.38 -7.85 -9.81
C HIS A 37 5.00 -9.24 -9.97
N PRO A 38 4.42 -10.13 -10.81
CA PRO A 38 5.02 -11.43 -11.08
C PRO A 38 6.35 -11.27 -11.81
N VAL A 39 7.29 -12.19 -11.60
CA VAL A 39 8.57 -12.17 -12.32
C VAL A 39 8.33 -12.48 -13.80
N SER A 40 8.41 -11.45 -14.64
CA SER A 40 8.33 -11.56 -16.10
C SER A 40 9.33 -10.63 -16.77
N ALA A 41 9.76 -10.98 -18.00
CA ALA A 41 10.70 -10.16 -18.77
C ALA A 41 10.15 -8.74 -19.06
N GLN A 42 8.84 -8.59 -19.20
CA GLN A 42 8.19 -7.30 -19.41
C GLN A 42 8.35 -6.38 -18.19
N PHE A 43 8.08 -6.89 -16.99
CA PHE A 43 8.26 -6.15 -15.75
C PHE A 43 9.73 -5.85 -15.49
N ALA A 44 10.62 -6.82 -15.72
CA ALA A 44 12.06 -6.61 -15.61
C ALA A 44 12.56 -5.48 -16.53
N GLY A 45 12.11 -5.45 -17.79
CA GLY A 45 12.46 -4.38 -18.73
C GLY A 45 11.94 -3.00 -18.31
N MET A 46 10.76 -2.92 -17.68
CA MET A 46 10.24 -1.67 -17.12
C MET A 46 11.08 -1.22 -15.91
N ILE A 47 11.41 -2.15 -15.01
CA ILE A 47 12.25 -1.89 -13.82
C ILE A 47 13.62 -1.35 -14.24
N LEU A 48 14.26 -1.95 -15.24
CA LEU A 48 15.59 -1.53 -15.72
C LEU A 48 15.62 -0.08 -16.23
N LYS A 49 14.51 0.43 -16.77
CA LYS A 49 14.39 1.83 -17.21
C LYS A 49 14.31 2.83 -16.06
N VAL A 50 13.94 2.38 -14.87
CA VAL A 50 13.73 3.22 -13.66
C VAL A 50 14.56 2.75 -12.48
N LYS A 51 15.63 1.96 -12.73
CA LYS A 51 16.44 1.29 -11.70
C LYS A 51 17.06 2.24 -10.69
N GLU A 52 17.27 3.50 -11.06
CA GLU A 52 17.80 4.54 -10.18
C GLU A 52 16.75 5.03 -9.17
N LEU A 53 15.45 4.84 -9.44
CA LEU A 53 14.37 5.34 -8.59
C LEU A 53 13.78 4.28 -7.67
N VAL A 54 13.88 3.02 -8.05
CA VAL A 54 13.21 1.90 -7.37
C VAL A 54 14.20 1.02 -6.62
N LYS A 55 13.75 0.47 -5.50
CA LYS A 55 14.38 -0.66 -4.82
C LYS A 55 13.56 -1.91 -5.13
N VAL A 56 14.24 -2.98 -5.55
CA VAL A 56 13.60 -4.24 -5.92
C VAL A 56 14.11 -5.36 -5.02
N GLU A 57 13.19 -6.14 -4.49
CA GLU A 57 13.43 -7.35 -3.71
C GLU A 57 12.63 -8.49 -4.34
N GLU A 58 13.21 -9.69 -4.42
CA GLU A 58 12.49 -10.88 -4.87
C GLU A 58 11.82 -11.54 -3.67
N VAL A 59 10.54 -11.90 -3.82
CA VAL A 59 9.72 -12.51 -2.76
C VAL A 59 8.93 -13.70 -3.31
N ASP A 60 8.71 -14.72 -2.49
CA ASP A 60 7.98 -15.92 -2.93
C ASP A 60 6.47 -15.67 -3.11
N ARG A 61 5.91 -14.74 -2.33
CA ARG A 61 4.48 -14.41 -2.34
C ARG A 61 4.25 -12.90 -2.39
N PRO A 62 3.21 -12.43 -3.10
CA PRO A 62 2.77 -11.05 -3.01
C PRO A 62 2.01 -10.85 -1.70
N LEU A 63 2.20 -9.71 -1.05
CA LEU A 63 1.40 -9.32 0.11
C LEU A 63 0.22 -8.45 -0.34
N THR A 64 -0.94 -8.65 0.28
CA THR A 64 -2.08 -7.76 0.06
C THR A 64 -1.84 -6.40 0.72
N PRO A 65 -2.47 -5.30 0.25
CA PRO A 65 -2.32 -3.99 0.89
C PRO A 65 -2.68 -3.98 2.37
N ALA A 66 -3.61 -4.83 2.80
CA ALA A 66 -3.99 -5.00 4.19
C ALA A 66 -2.87 -5.65 5.01
N GLU A 67 -2.22 -6.70 4.48
CA GLU A 67 -1.07 -7.34 5.12
C GLU A 67 0.13 -6.39 5.21
N VAL A 68 0.43 -5.65 4.14
CA VAL A 68 1.51 -4.64 4.15
C VAL A 68 1.23 -3.57 5.21
N LYS A 69 -0.04 -3.20 5.42
CA LYS A 69 -0.42 -2.25 6.46
C LYS A 69 -0.31 -2.87 7.85
N ALA A 70 -0.76 -4.12 8.02
CA ALA A 70 -0.67 -4.85 9.28
C ALA A 70 0.79 -5.00 9.74
N GLU A 71 1.71 -5.35 8.83
CA GLU A 71 3.15 -5.45 9.13
C GLU A 71 3.75 -4.13 9.64
N ARG A 72 3.22 -2.99 9.16
CA ARG A 72 3.64 -1.66 9.61
C ARG A 72 2.98 -1.22 10.91
N THR A 73 1.88 -1.86 11.31
CA THR A 73 1.10 -1.44 12.46
C THR A 73 1.73 -2.06 13.71
N PRO A 74 2.21 -1.27 14.68
CA PRO A 74 2.72 -1.80 15.93
C PRO A 74 1.59 -2.43 16.74
N GLU A 75 1.95 -3.30 17.68
CA GLU A 75 0.99 -3.88 18.61
C GLU A 75 0.35 -2.78 19.46
N PRO A 76 -1.00 -2.76 19.60
CA PRO A 76 -1.67 -1.80 20.46
C PRO A 76 -1.17 -1.93 21.91
N GLY A 77 -0.69 -0.84 22.48
CA GLY A 77 -0.17 -0.82 23.86
C GLY A 77 -1.25 -0.80 24.95
N PHE A 78 -2.52 -0.99 24.60
CA PHE A 78 -3.64 -1.01 25.54
C PHE A 78 -4.67 -2.05 25.10
N TRP A 79 -5.37 -2.61 26.08
CA TRP A 79 -6.55 -3.45 25.87
C TRP A 79 -7.77 -2.77 26.48
N LEU A 80 -8.90 -2.84 25.79
CA LEU A 80 -10.19 -2.37 26.30
C LEU A 80 -10.77 -3.45 27.20
N GLU A 81 -10.77 -3.22 28.52
CA GLU A 81 -11.26 -4.20 29.51
C GLU A 81 -12.77 -4.43 29.43
N SER A 82 -13.53 -3.35 29.20
CA SER A 82 -14.96 -3.45 28.97
C SER A 82 -15.45 -2.24 28.17
N TYR A 83 -16.38 -2.49 27.26
CA TYR A 83 -17.12 -1.42 26.61
C TYR A 83 -18.27 -1.02 27.54
N VAL A 84 -18.26 0.21 28.02
CA VAL A 84 -19.45 0.77 28.66
C VAL A 84 -20.42 1.11 27.54
N ALA A 85 -21.51 0.35 27.41
CA ALA A 85 -22.59 0.72 26.51
C ALA A 85 -23.03 2.15 26.88
N PRO A 86 -23.02 3.11 25.95
CA PRO A 86 -23.48 4.45 26.27
C PRO A 86 -24.93 4.37 26.73
N LEU A 87 -25.20 4.82 27.96
CA LEU A 87 -26.54 5.00 28.55
C LEU A 87 -27.31 6.14 27.86
N ILE A 88 -27.24 6.24 26.53
CA ILE A 88 -28.11 7.09 25.72
C ILE A 88 -29.07 6.16 24.98
N VAL A 89 -30.04 5.67 25.75
CA VAL A 89 -31.37 5.29 25.26
C VAL A 89 -32.32 6.41 25.70
N CYS A 90 -32.38 7.47 24.90
CA CYS A 90 -33.40 8.54 24.90
C CYS A 90 -32.96 9.54 23.81
N TRP A 91 -33.76 9.98 22.84
CA TRP A 91 -35.19 10.20 22.87
C TRP A 91 -35.66 10.45 21.42
N CYS A 92 -36.52 9.59 20.88
CA CYS A 92 -37.55 9.98 19.93
C CYS A 92 -38.54 8.82 19.81
N LYS A 93 -39.44 8.72 20.77
CA LYS A 93 -40.71 8.01 20.55
C LYS A 93 -41.67 9.08 20.02
N PRO A 94 -42.10 9.06 18.75
CA PRO A 94 -43.19 9.93 18.34
C PRO A 94 -44.41 9.54 19.19
N ARG A 95 -44.90 10.50 19.98
CA ARG A 95 -46.27 10.44 20.53
C ARG A 95 -47.23 10.44 19.34
N GLY A 96 -48.23 9.54 19.35
CA GLY A 96 -49.25 9.37 18.31
C GLY A 96 -49.96 10.68 17.93
N THR A 97 -50.68 10.76 16.83
CA THR A 97 -51.55 9.77 16.15
C THR A 97 -51.25 9.61 14.67
#